data_AF-A0A140NM77-F1
#
_entry.id   AF-A0A140NM77-F1
#
_cell.length_a   1.000
_cell.length_b   1.000
_cell.length_c   1.000
_cell.angle_alpha   90.00
_cell.angle_beta   90.00
_cell.angle_gamma   90.00
#
_symmetry.space_group_name_H-M   'P 1'
#
loop_
_entity.id
_entity.type
_entity.pdbx_description
1 polymer ?
#
loop_
_entity_poly.entity_id
_entity_poly.type
_entity_poly.pdbx_seq_one_letter_code
_entity_poly.pdbx_strand_id
1 'polypeptide(L)'
;MKKMNKMLLAGSIAMVFSQPIWAKEVKIAVVGAMSGPVAQYGDMEFTGARQAVADINAKGGINGDTLVAVEYDDACDPKQAVAVANKVINDGIRYVIGHLCSSSTQPASDIYEDEGIIMITPAATNADLTTRGYQMIMRTTGLDSDQGPTAAKYIVDEIKPKRIAVVHDKQQYGEGLARSVRENLNKAGVKEVMFEGITAGDKDFSALVAKLKKENVDFVYFGGYYPEMGQILRQAKQSGLNIRFMGPEGVGNSSLSNIAGEASEGMLVTLPKRYDQVPTNKPIVDAIKAKKEDPTGPFVWTTYAAIQGLTTAMERTGSREPEDLVKDLKANPVDTVMGSLTWQPNGDLKGFEFGVFEWHADGTSTAVK
;
A
#
# COMPACT_ATOMS: atom_id res chain seq x y z
N MET A 1 22.73 -41.49 -80.53
CA MET A 1 23.82 -41.64 -79.53
C MET A 1 24.02 -40.31 -78.82
N LYS A 2 24.04 -40.36 -77.48
CA LYS A 2 24.34 -39.30 -76.49
C LYS A 2 23.30 -38.19 -76.29
N LYS A 3 22.39 -38.47 -75.34
CA LYS A 3 21.58 -37.49 -74.61
C LYS A 3 22.46 -36.64 -73.70
N MET A 4 22.05 -35.38 -73.64
CA MET A 4 22.48 -34.27 -72.81
C MET A 4 22.06 -34.49 -71.36
N ASN A 5 22.91 -34.18 -70.38
CA ASN A 5 22.51 -33.75 -69.03
C ASN A 5 23.70 -33.13 -68.30
N LYS A 6 23.78 -31.79 -68.31
CA LYS A 6 24.56 -31.01 -67.34
C LYS A 6 23.64 -30.74 -66.16
N MET A 7 23.86 -31.41 -65.03
CA MET A 7 23.26 -31.05 -63.74
C MET A 7 23.94 -29.77 -63.24
N LEU A 8 23.22 -28.65 -63.33
CA LEU A 8 23.50 -27.45 -62.55
C LEU A 8 22.77 -27.60 -61.21
N LEU A 9 23.52 -27.83 -60.15
CA LEU A 9 23.02 -27.84 -58.78
C LEU A 9 22.89 -26.38 -58.30
N ALA A 10 21.71 -25.79 -58.44
CA ALA A 10 21.38 -24.49 -57.87
C ALA A 10 21.11 -24.66 -56.37
N GLY A 11 22.12 -24.36 -55.54
CA GLY A 11 21.99 -24.31 -54.09
C GLY A 11 21.08 -23.15 -53.69
N SER A 12 19.85 -23.45 -53.27
CA SER A 12 18.93 -22.49 -52.68
C SER A 12 19.30 -22.29 -51.21
N ILE A 13 20.07 -21.24 -50.90
CA ILE A 13 20.25 -20.78 -49.53
C ILE A 13 18.92 -20.17 -49.10
N ALA A 14 18.14 -20.91 -48.32
CA ALA A 14 16.99 -20.37 -47.59
C ALA A 14 17.53 -19.42 -46.51
N MET A 15 17.61 -18.12 -46.82
CA MET A 15 17.75 -17.10 -45.80
C MET A 15 16.46 -17.10 -44.96
N VAL A 16 16.52 -17.78 -43.82
CA VAL A 16 15.54 -17.61 -42.74
C VAL A 16 15.68 -16.17 -42.28
N PHE A 17 14.75 -15.31 -42.71
CA PHE A 17 14.56 -13.99 -42.12
C PHE A 17 14.12 -14.21 -40.67
N SER A 18 15.08 -14.22 -39.74
CA SER A 18 14.79 -14.01 -38.33
C SER A 18 14.24 -12.59 -38.21
N GLN A 19 12.91 -12.45 -38.16
CA GLN A 19 12.29 -11.22 -37.72
C GLN A 19 12.87 -10.92 -36.33
N PRO A 20 13.55 -9.79 -36.09
CA PRO A 20 13.90 -9.41 -34.73
C PRO A 20 12.61 -9.42 -33.92
N ILE A 21 12.55 -10.24 -32.88
CA ILE A 21 11.49 -10.13 -31.88
C ILE A 21 11.78 -8.83 -31.17
N TRP A 22 11.12 -7.75 -31.59
CA TRP A 22 11.16 -6.48 -30.87
C TRP A 22 10.49 -6.74 -29.53
N ALA A 23 11.23 -6.56 -28.44
CA ALA A 23 10.68 -6.57 -27.09
C ALA A 23 9.46 -5.65 -27.05
N LYS A 24 8.30 -6.16 -26.65
CA LYS A 24 7.10 -5.32 -26.50
C LYS A 24 7.18 -4.61 -25.16
N GLU A 25 6.54 -3.44 -25.09
CA GLU A 25 6.36 -2.77 -23.81
C GLU A 25 5.12 -3.34 -23.10
N VAL A 26 5.29 -3.75 -21.85
CA VAL A 26 4.20 -4.07 -20.94
C VAL A 26 4.01 -2.86 -20.02
N LYS A 27 2.96 -2.08 -20.29
CA LYS A 27 2.63 -0.89 -19.52
C LYS A 27 1.85 -1.27 -18.26
N ILE A 28 2.32 -0.81 -17.11
CA ILE A 28 1.67 -0.97 -15.80
C ILE A 28 1.34 0.42 -15.30
N ALA A 29 0.06 0.70 -15.03
CA ALA A 29 -0.32 1.93 -14.38
C ALA A 29 0.07 1.85 -12.91
N VAL A 30 0.78 2.85 -12.41
CA VAL A 30 1.08 3.03 -10.98
C VAL A 30 0.31 4.27 -10.53
N VAL A 31 -0.62 4.11 -9.60
CA VAL A 31 -1.60 5.15 -9.27
C VAL A 31 -1.65 5.42 -7.79
N GLY A 32 -1.42 6.67 -7.40
CA GLY A 32 -1.54 7.12 -6.02
C GLY A 32 -1.35 8.62 -5.89
N ALA A 33 -1.12 9.09 -4.67
CA ALA A 33 -1.00 10.51 -4.37
C ALA A 33 0.40 11.05 -4.72
N MET A 34 0.58 11.64 -5.90
CA MET A 34 1.77 12.45 -6.22
C MET A 34 1.65 13.90 -5.71
N SER A 35 0.42 14.30 -5.36
CA SER A 35 0.12 15.60 -4.79
C SER A 35 -0.87 15.48 -3.63
N GLY A 36 -1.26 16.62 -3.05
CA GLY A 36 -2.22 16.67 -1.95
C GLY A 36 -1.59 16.43 -0.57
N PRO A 37 -2.43 16.33 0.47
CA PRO A 37 -1.98 16.35 1.87
C PRO A 37 -1.19 15.10 2.29
N VAL A 38 -1.29 14.03 1.51
CA VAL A 38 -0.71 12.70 1.81
C VAL A 38 0.27 12.22 0.73
N ALA A 39 0.83 13.15 -0.05
CA ALA A 39 1.73 12.85 -1.17
C ALA A 39 2.93 11.95 -0.78
N GLN A 40 3.36 12.00 0.48
CA GLN A 40 4.48 11.18 0.94
C GLN A 40 4.19 9.67 0.91
N TYR A 41 2.93 9.25 0.99
CA TYR A 41 2.63 7.83 0.77
C TYR A 41 2.85 7.45 -0.69
N GLY A 42 2.49 8.34 -1.63
CA GLY A 42 2.76 8.12 -3.05
C GLY A 42 4.24 8.11 -3.34
N ASP A 43 5.05 8.99 -2.72
CA ASP A 43 6.52 8.95 -2.85
C ASP A 43 7.07 7.55 -2.54
N MET A 44 6.59 6.90 -1.48
CA MET A 44 6.96 5.52 -1.13
C MET A 44 6.51 4.51 -2.19
N GLU A 45 5.26 4.61 -2.65
CA GLU A 45 4.70 3.75 -3.70
C GLU A 45 5.52 3.84 -4.99
N PHE A 46 5.73 5.06 -5.50
CA PHE A 46 6.47 5.28 -6.75
C PHE A 46 7.95 4.88 -6.61
N THR A 47 8.61 5.11 -5.47
CA THR A 47 9.97 4.58 -5.22
C THR A 47 9.99 3.05 -5.31
N GLY A 48 9.05 2.36 -4.65
CA GLY A 48 8.92 0.90 -4.72
C GLY A 48 8.67 0.39 -6.13
N ALA A 49 7.73 1.03 -6.85
CA ALA A 49 7.37 0.66 -8.20
C ALA A 49 8.54 0.83 -9.19
N ARG A 50 9.17 2.01 -9.18
CA ARG A 50 10.31 2.32 -10.05
C ARG A 50 11.48 1.38 -9.81
N GLN A 51 11.77 1.05 -8.54
CA GLN A 51 12.86 0.13 -8.23
C GLN A 51 12.54 -1.30 -8.68
N ALA A 52 11.33 -1.79 -8.47
CA ALA A 52 10.92 -3.12 -8.94
C ALA A 52 11.00 -3.24 -10.48
N VAL A 53 10.47 -2.25 -11.20
CA VAL A 53 10.55 -2.21 -12.67
C VAL A 53 12.00 -2.20 -13.15
N ALA A 54 12.85 -1.38 -12.52
CA ALA A 54 14.27 -1.33 -12.87
C ALA A 54 14.96 -2.68 -12.65
N ASP A 55 14.73 -3.33 -11.51
CA ASP A 55 15.35 -4.61 -11.16
C ASP A 55 14.89 -5.76 -12.07
N ILE A 56 13.61 -5.76 -12.47
CA ILE A 56 13.04 -6.78 -13.37
C ILE A 56 13.55 -6.57 -14.79
N ASN A 57 13.55 -5.34 -15.30
CA ASN A 57 14.10 -5.03 -16.62
C ASN A 57 15.60 -5.35 -16.70
N ALA A 58 16.37 -5.11 -15.64
CA ALA A 58 17.79 -5.46 -15.56
C ALA A 58 18.03 -6.99 -15.65
N LYS A 59 17.02 -7.81 -15.34
CA LYS A 59 17.06 -9.28 -15.47
C LYS A 59 16.53 -9.79 -16.81
N GLY A 60 16.25 -8.90 -17.77
CA GLY A 60 15.75 -9.25 -19.10
C GLY A 60 14.24 -9.06 -19.29
N GLY A 61 13.56 -8.44 -18.32
CA GLY A 61 12.12 -8.17 -18.40
C GLY A 61 11.27 -9.44 -18.31
N ILE A 62 10.06 -9.41 -18.86
CA ILE A 62 9.08 -10.51 -18.76
C ILE A 62 9.05 -11.27 -20.07
N ASN A 63 9.73 -12.42 -20.12
CA ASN A 63 9.90 -13.21 -21.34
C ASN A 63 10.49 -12.38 -22.50
N GLY A 64 11.38 -11.42 -22.18
CA GLY A 64 12.01 -10.50 -23.14
C GLY A 64 11.24 -9.19 -23.37
N ASP A 65 10.01 -9.05 -22.85
CA ASP A 65 9.27 -7.79 -22.90
C ASP A 65 9.75 -6.81 -21.83
N THR A 66 9.80 -5.52 -22.15
CA THR A 66 10.23 -4.47 -21.21
C THR A 66 9.03 -3.94 -20.42
N LEU A 67 9.16 -3.85 -19.10
CA LEU A 67 8.15 -3.22 -18.24
C LEU A 67 8.27 -1.69 -18.29
N VAL A 68 7.13 -1.01 -18.37
CA VAL A 68 7.03 0.44 -18.30
C VAL A 68 6.00 0.82 -17.24
N ALA A 69 6.45 1.44 -16.16
CA ALA A 69 5.55 2.09 -15.19
C ALA A 69 5.03 3.40 -15.78
N VAL A 70 3.71 3.55 -15.84
CA VAL A 70 3.02 4.78 -16.24
C VAL A 70 2.37 5.35 -14.98
N GLU A 71 2.87 6.49 -14.53
CA GLU A 71 2.48 7.07 -13.25
C GLU A 71 1.29 8.00 -13.40
N TYR A 72 0.31 7.86 -12.50
CA TYR A 72 -0.88 8.72 -12.44
C TYR A 72 -1.08 9.24 -11.02
N ASP A 73 -1.40 10.53 -10.94
CA ASP A 73 -1.74 11.20 -9.69
C ASP A 73 -3.26 11.18 -9.48
N ASP A 74 -3.72 10.54 -8.41
CA ASP A 74 -5.10 10.66 -7.95
C ASP A 74 -5.26 11.57 -6.73
N ALA A 75 -4.16 12.11 -6.20
CA ALA A 75 -4.09 12.92 -4.98
C ALA A 75 -4.76 12.30 -3.74
N CYS A 76 -5.04 10.99 -3.75
CA CYS A 76 -5.95 10.33 -2.83
C CYS A 76 -7.34 11.00 -2.73
N ASP A 77 -7.80 11.63 -3.81
CA ASP A 77 -9.14 12.19 -3.95
C ASP A 77 -10.07 11.23 -4.72
N PRO A 78 -11.24 10.85 -4.16
CA PRO A 78 -12.15 9.90 -4.81
C PRO A 78 -12.62 10.29 -6.21
N LYS A 79 -12.82 11.60 -6.47
CA LYS A 79 -13.30 12.07 -7.76
C LYS A 79 -12.18 12.04 -8.80
N GLN A 80 -10.96 12.42 -8.40
CA GLN A 80 -9.79 12.33 -9.26
C GLN A 80 -9.43 10.87 -9.56
N ALA A 81 -9.55 9.96 -8.58
CA ALA A 81 -9.33 8.53 -8.78
C ALA A 81 -10.24 7.93 -9.86
N VAL A 82 -11.54 8.31 -9.88
CA VAL A 82 -12.47 7.94 -10.96
C VAL A 82 -12.00 8.47 -12.32
N ALA A 83 -11.54 9.72 -12.39
CA ALA A 83 -11.03 10.29 -13.63
C ALA A 83 -9.75 9.59 -14.12
N VAL A 84 -8.85 9.22 -13.18
CA VAL A 84 -7.63 8.48 -13.47
C VAL A 84 -7.95 7.07 -13.96
N ALA A 85 -8.89 6.35 -13.33
CA ALA A 85 -9.29 5.01 -13.78
C ALA A 85 -9.78 5.01 -15.23
N ASN A 86 -10.66 5.96 -15.57
CA ASN A 86 -11.11 6.15 -16.95
C ASN A 86 -9.94 6.50 -17.90
N LYS A 87 -8.96 7.29 -17.44
CA LYS A 87 -7.78 7.61 -18.23
C LYS A 87 -6.90 6.38 -18.48
N VAL A 88 -6.66 5.55 -17.47
CA VAL A 88 -5.89 4.30 -17.57
C VAL A 88 -6.51 3.37 -18.64
N ILE A 89 -7.84 3.23 -18.64
CA ILE A 89 -8.58 2.47 -19.67
C ILE A 89 -8.37 3.08 -21.06
N ASN A 90 -8.54 4.39 -21.19
CA ASN A 90 -8.37 5.09 -22.46
C ASN A 90 -6.92 5.01 -23.00
N ASP A 91 -5.94 4.92 -22.11
CA ASP A 91 -4.53 4.72 -22.46
C ASP A 91 -4.20 3.24 -22.81
N GLY A 92 -5.20 2.35 -22.75
CA GLY A 92 -5.12 0.95 -23.14
C GLY A 92 -4.35 0.07 -22.15
N ILE A 93 -4.20 0.52 -20.90
CA ILE A 93 -3.47 -0.21 -19.85
C ILE A 93 -4.42 -1.18 -19.15
N ARG A 94 -3.99 -2.43 -18.98
CA ARG A 94 -4.80 -3.50 -18.37
C ARG A 94 -4.29 -3.98 -17.01
N TYR A 95 -3.22 -3.36 -16.49
CA TYR A 95 -2.62 -3.72 -15.21
C TYR A 95 -2.41 -2.46 -14.37
N VAL A 96 -3.00 -2.46 -13.18
CA VAL A 96 -2.95 -1.33 -12.25
C VAL A 96 -2.32 -1.78 -10.93
N ILE A 97 -1.28 -1.07 -10.52
CA ILE A 97 -0.73 -1.11 -9.16
C ILE A 97 -1.18 0.19 -8.50
N GLY A 98 -1.98 0.05 -7.45
CA GLY A 98 -2.73 1.15 -6.87
C GLY A 98 -4.20 0.76 -6.68
N HIS A 99 -5.09 1.69 -6.36
CA HIS A 99 -4.77 3.02 -5.85
C HIS A 99 -4.29 2.92 -4.39
N LEU A 100 -3.88 4.04 -3.81
CA LEU A 100 -3.25 4.07 -2.50
C LEU A 100 -4.26 4.18 -1.33
N CYS A 101 -5.13 5.18 -1.34
CA CYS A 101 -6.07 5.43 -0.24
C CYS A 101 -7.41 4.72 -0.45
N SER A 102 -7.97 4.07 0.57
CA SER A 102 -9.20 3.26 0.44
C SER A 102 -10.39 4.01 -0.19
N SER A 103 -10.58 5.28 0.15
CA SER A 103 -11.64 6.13 -0.40
C SER A 103 -11.50 6.41 -1.90
N SER A 104 -10.27 6.32 -2.43
CA SER A 104 -9.94 6.48 -3.85
C SER A 104 -9.94 5.14 -4.57
N THR A 105 -9.36 4.12 -3.94
CA THR A 105 -9.26 2.75 -4.47
C THR A 105 -10.63 2.13 -4.71
N GLN A 106 -11.59 2.33 -3.81
CA GLN A 106 -12.90 1.69 -3.95
C GLN A 106 -13.68 2.16 -5.20
N PRO A 107 -13.94 3.45 -5.44
CA PRO A 107 -14.66 3.87 -6.64
C PRO A 107 -13.87 3.61 -7.94
N ALA A 108 -12.52 3.62 -7.90
CA ALA A 108 -11.72 3.22 -9.06
C ALA A 108 -11.83 1.71 -9.36
N SER A 109 -11.91 0.87 -8.32
CA SER A 109 -12.03 -0.58 -8.48
C SER A 109 -13.32 -1.02 -9.16
N ASP A 110 -14.40 -0.24 -9.02
CA ASP A 110 -15.68 -0.50 -9.72
C ASP A 110 -15.46 -0.46 -11.23
N ILE A 111 -14.75 0.56 -11.69
CA ILE A 111 -14.44 0.79 -13.10
C ILE A 111 -13.51 -0.30 -13.64
N TYR A 112 -12.49 -0.69 -12.87
CA TYR A 112 -11.56 -1.74 -13.31
C TYR A 112 -12.20 -3.13 -13.34
N GLU A 113 -13.08 -3.45 -12.40
CA GLU A 113 -13.82 -4.71 -12.40
C GLU A 113 -14.72 -4.80 -13.64
N ASP A 114 -15.48 -3.74 -13.93
CA ASP A 114 -16.39 -3.70 -15.10
C ASP A 114 -15.64 -3.83 -16.44
N GLU A 115 -14.41 -3.31 -16.52
CA GLU A 115 -13.58 -3.32 -17.74
C GLU A 115 -12.58 -4.49 -17.79
N GLY A 116 -12.62 -5.41 -16.82
CA GLY A 116 -11.74 -6.59 -16.79
C GLY A 116 -10.25 -6.25 -16.65
N ILE A 117 -9.94 -5.20 -15.88
CA ILE A 117 -8.58 -4.73 -15.58
C ILE A 117 -8.16 -5.23 -14.20
N ILE A 118 -7.01 -5.88 -14.11
CA ILE A 118 -6.46 -6.27 -12.80
C ILE A 118 -5.95 -5.04 -12.04
N MET A 119 -6.38 -4.92 -10.79
CA MET A 119 -5.90 -3.90 -9.86
C MET A 119 -5.35 -4.55 -8.60
N ILE A 120 -4.08 -4.31 -8.29
CA ILE A 120 -3.41 -4.75 -7.08
C ILE A 120 -3.06 -3.53 -6.23
N THR A 121 -3.80 -3.29 -5.16
CA THR A 121 -3.51 -2.16 -4.27
C THR A 121 -2.39 -2.50 -3.28
N PRO A 122 -1.35 -1.64 -3.17
CA PRO A 122 -0.28 -1.84 -2.20
C PRO A 122 -0.57 -1.23 -0.82
N ALA A 123 -1.67 -0.50 -0.64
CA ALA A 123 -1.90 0.27 0.59
C ALA A 123 -3.35 0.37 1.07
N ALA A 124 -4.37 0.14 0.25
CA ALA A 124 -5.75 0.24 0.72
C ALA A 124 -6.11 -0.97 1.61
N THR A 125 -6.39 -0.69 2.88
CA THR A 125 -6.62 -1.70 3.93
C THR A 125 -8.09 -1.90 4.28
N ASN A 126 -8.99 -1.01 3.85
CA ASN A 126 -10.41 -1.16 4.14
C ASN A 126 -10.95 -2.49 3.60
N ALA A 127 -11.71 -3.20 4.44
CA ALA A 127 -12.22 -4.54 4.15
C ALA A 127 -13.28 -4.52 3.04
N ASP A 128 -14.07 -3.45 2.91
CA ASP A 128 -15.18 -3.39 1.95
C ASP A 128 -14.72 -3.49 0.49
N LEU A 129 -13.45 -3.16 0.22
CA LEU A 129 -12.87 -3.28 -1.12
C LEU A 129 -13.04 -4.69 -1.71
N THR A 130 -12.84 -5.75 -0.91
CA THR A 130 -12.80 -7.15 -1.34
C THR A 130 -13.96 -8.00 -0.82
N THR A 131 -15.00 -7.39 -0.25
CA THR A 131 -16.22 -8.11 0.19
C THR A 131 -17.38 -8.01 -0.83
N ARG A 132 -17.15 -7.36 -1.98
CA ARG A 132 -18.17 -7.05 -2.99
C ARG A 132 -18.28 -8.07 -4.13
N GLY A 133 -17.54 -9.17 -4.05
CA GLY A 133 -17.57 -10.25 -5.05
C GLY A 133 -16.70 -9.99 -6.29
N TYR A 134 -15.89 -8.94 -6.28
CA TYR A 134 -15.00 -8.59 -7.38
C TYR A 134 -13.91 -9.64 -7.58
N GLN A 135 -13.60 -9.91 -8.84
CA GLN A 135 -12.66 -10.93 -9.26
C GLN A 135 -11.30 -10.34 -9.57
N MET A 136 -11.21 -9.12 -10.12
CA MET A 136 -9.99 -8.50 -10.62
C MET A 136 -9.19 -7.74 -9.55
N ILE A 137 -9.74 -7.63 -8.35
CA ILE A 137 -9.17 -6.82 -7.27
C ILE A 137 -8.37 -7.69 -6.31
N MET A 138 -7.14 -7.26 -6.04
CA MET A 138 -6.24 -7.91 -5.09
C MET A 138 -5.49 -6.85 -4.27
N ARG A 139 -4.83 -7.27 -3.19
CA ARG A 139 -3.96 -6.39 -2.39
C ARG A 139 -2.64 -7.04 -2.00
N THR A 140 -1.61 -6.22 -1.77
CA THR A 140 -0.33 -6.63 -1.15
C THR A 140 -0.11 -5.94 0.21
N THR A 141 -1.18 -5.51 0.83
CA THR A 141 -1.21 -5.00 2.21
C THR A 141 -2.19 -5.82 3.06
N GLY A 142 -2.22 -5.55 4.37
CA GLY A 142 -3.15 -6.15 5.30
C GLY A 142 -4.55 -5.54 5.26
N LEU A 143 -5.38 -5.95 6.22
CA LEU A 143 -6.74 -5.47 6.39
C LEU A 143 -6.91 -4.67 7.68
N ASP A 144 -7.79 -3.68 7.65
CA ASP A 144 -8.23 -2.97 8.85
C ASP A 144 -8.94 -3.90 9.85
N SER A 145 -9.56 -4.97 9.33
CA SER A 145 -10.18 -6.02 10.14
C SER A 145 -9.17 -6.85 10.93
N ASP A 146 -7.89 -6.81 10.57
CA ASP A 146 -6.80 -7.46 11.32
C ASP A 146 -6.05 -6.42 12.17
N GLN A 147 -5.83 -5.22 11.63
CA GLN A 147 -5.13 -4.13 12.31
C GLN A 147 -5.89 -3.60 13.53
N GLY A 148 -7.21 -3.41 13.43
CA GLY A 148 -8.03 -2.92 14.54
C GLY A 148 -8.02 -3.85 15.76
N PRO A 149 -8.23 -5.18 15.61
CA PRO A 149 -8.05 -6.14 16.69
C PRO A 149 -6.64 -6.15 17.27
N THR A 150 -5.58 -6.04 16.45
CA THR A 150 -4.19 -5.96 16.93
C THR A 150 -3.99 -4.75 17.84
N ALA A 151 -4.45 -3.57 17.41
CA ALA A 151 -4.37 -2.35 18.23
C ALA A 151 -5.17 -2.50 19.53
N ALA A 152 -6.43 -2.94 19.44
CA ALA A 152 -7.28 -3.14 20.61
C ALA A 152 -6.70 -4.15 21.61
N LYS A 153 -6.14 -5.26 21.12
CA LYS A 153 -5.46 -6.27 21.95
C LYS A 153 -4.29 -5.66 22.72
N TYR A 154 -3.41 -4.92 22.05
CA TYR A 154 -2.28 -4.28 22.70
C TYR A 154 -2.72 -3.24 23.75
N ILE A 155 -3.76 -2.46 23.44
CA ILE A 155 -4.34 -1.49 24.39
C ILE A 155 -4.86 -2.19 25.65
N VAL A 156 -5.57 -3.32 25.51
CA VAL A 156 -6.16 -4.06 26.63
C VAL A 156 -5.08 -4.78 27.46
N ASP A 157 -4.14 -5.43 26.80
CA ASP A 157 -3.21 -6.35 27.46
C ASP A 157 -1.99 -5.65 28.05
N GLU A 158 -1.50 -4.59 27.39
CA GLU A 158 -0.26 -3.92 27.76
C GLU A 158 -0.50 -2.51 28.32
N ILE A 159 -1.32 -1.69 27.65
CA ILE A 159 -1.49 -0.28 28.06
C ILE A 159 -2.42 -0.13 29.26
N LYS A 160 -3.56 -0.82 29.26
CA LYS A 160 -4.59 -0.79 30.33
C LYS A 160 -4.98 0.65 30.72
N PRO A 161 -5.42 1.48 29.75
CA PRO A 161 -5.74 2.87 30.01
C PRO A 161 -6.95 2.98 30.95
N LYS A 162 -6.99 4.00 31.80
CA LYS A 162 -8.15 4.26 32.67
C LYS A 162 -9.28 4.93 31.90
N ARG A 163 -8.94 5.82 30.95
CA ARG A 163 -9.89 6.66 30.23
C ARG A 163 -9.42 6.84 28.79
N ILE A 164 -9.90 5.95 27.93
CA ILE A 164 -9.59 5.95 26.51
C ILE A 164 -10.58 6.78 25.69
N ALA A 165 -10.06 7.58 24.77
CA ALA A 165 -10.82 8.18 23.68
C ALA A 165 -10.47 7.54 22.33
N VAL A 166 -11.45 7.50 21.44
CA VAL A 166 -11.30 7.04 20.06
C VAL A 166 -11.70 8.20 19.15
N VAL A 167 -10.78 8.63 18.28
CA VAL A 167 -10.96 9.77 17.38
C VAL A 167 -10.76 9.30 15.94
N HIS A 168 -11.46 9.88 14.98
CA HIS A 168 -11.28 9.57 13.56
C HIS A 168 -11.45 10.79 12.65
N ASP A 169 -10.99 10.72 11.41
CA ASP A 169 -11.06 11.81 10.41
C ASP A 169 -12.31 11.80 9.50
N LYS A 170 -13.28 10.93 9.83
CA LYS A 170 -14.54 10.67 9.07
C LYS A 170 -14.32 10.07 7.68
N GLN A 171 -13.09 9.75 7.30
CA GLN A 171 -12.83 9.06 6.04
C GLN A 171 -13.00 7.55 6.23
N GLN A 172 -13.23 6.85 5.11
CA GLN A 172 -13.51 5.41 5.13
C GLN A 172 -12.45 4.59 5.87
N TYR A 173 -11.16 4.91 5.65
CA TYR A 173 -10.04 4.29 6.34
C TYR A 173 -10.04 4.60 7.84
N GLY A 174 -9.94 5.89 8.21
CA GLY A 174 -9.80 6.31 9.59
C GLY A 174 -11.01 5.95 10.46
N GLU A 175 -12.22 6.16 9.95
CA GLU A 175 -13.45 5.80 10.65
C GLU A 175 -13.64 4.29 10.75
N GLY A 176 -13.33 3.52 9.70
CA GLY A 176 -13.43 2.06 9.70
C GLY A 176 -12.53 1.44 10.78
N LEU A 177 -11.26 1.87 10.83
CA LEU A 177 -10.32 1.44 11.87
C LEU A 177 -10.73 1.87 13.27
N ALA A 178 -11.15 3.12 13.44
CA ALA A 178 -11.61 3.63 14.74
C ALA A 178 -12.82 2.84 15.26
N ARG A 179 -13.76 2.47 14.38
CA ARG A 179 -14.90 1.60 14.71
C ARG A 179 -14.43 0.19 15.08
N SER A 180 -13.53 -0.41 14.30
CA SER A 180 -12.97 -1.73 14.59
C SER A 180 -12.27 -1.77 15.96
N VAL A 181 -11.42 -0.78 16.27
CA VAL A 181 -10.76 -0.68 17.58
C VAL A 181 -11.79 -0.52 18.69
N ARG A 182 -12.72 0.43 18.55
CA ARG A 182 -13.79 0.66 19.53
C ARG A 182 -14.58 -0.62 19.82
N GLU A 183 -14.99 -1.34 18.79
CA GLU A 183 -15.76 -2.58 18.94
C GLU A 183 -14.99 -3.66 19.70
N ASN A 184 -13.70 -3.83 19.40
CA ASN A 184 -12.85 -4.82 20.06
C ASN A 184 -12.52 -4.44 21.51
N LEU A 185 -12.25 -3.15 21.78
CA LEU A 185 -12.13 -2.64 23.16
C LEU A 185 -13.41 -2.90 23.95
N ASN A 186 -14.57 -2.60 23.34
CA ASN A 186 -15.88 -2.76 23.96
C ASN A 186 -16.23 -4.21 24.26
N LYS A 187 -15.79 -5.17 23.43
CA LYS A 187 -15.90 -6.62 23.67
C LYS A 187 -15.00 -7.09 24.82
N ALA A 188 -13.84 -6.47 24.98
CA ALA A 188 -12.90 -6.72 26.07
C ALA A 188 -13.27 -6.00 27.39
N GLY A 189 -14.40 -5.30 27.44
CA GLY A 189 -14.87 -4.59 28.64
C GLY A 189 -14.25 -3.20 28.85
N VAL A 190 -13.44 -2.71 27.93
CA VAL A 190 -12.87 -1.36 27.96
C VAL A 190 -13.80 -0.43 27.16
N LYS A 191 -14.52 0.45 27.85
CA LYS A 191 -15.43 1.42 27.23
C LYS A 191 -14.72 2.75 26.98
N GLU A 192 -14.84 3.28 25.77
CA GLU A 192 -14.35 4.63 25.47
C GLU A 192 -15.18 5.70 26.19
N VAL A 193 -14.52 6.73 26.73
CA VAL A 193 -15.18 7.90 27.30
C VAL A 193 -15.58 8.91 26.23
N MET A 194 -15.03 8.74 25.02
CA MET A 194 -15.26 9.62 23.88
C MET A 194 -15.07 8.84 22.56
N PHE A 195 -16.03 8.99 21.64
CA PHE A 195 -15.89 8.61 20.24
C PHE A 195 -16.22 9.84 19.37
N GLU A 196 -15.25 10.36 18.62
CA GLU A 196 -15.41 11.67 17.95
C GLU A 196 -14.75 11.73 16.56
N GLY A 197 -15.44 12.37 15.62
CA GLY A 197 -14.93 12.63 14.28
C GLY A 197 -14.42 14.07 14.14
N ILE A 198 -13.19 14.23 13.64
CA ILE A 198 -12.63 15.51 13.17
C ILE A 198 -12.76 15.62 11.64
N THR A 199 -12.48 16.79 11.07
CA THR A 199 -12.49 16.96 9.61
C THR A 199 -11.07 16.93 9.09
N ALA A 200 -10.78 16.05 8.12
CA ALA A 200 -9.48 16.02 7.46
C ALA A 200 -9.15 17.41 6.86
N GLY A 201 -7.91 17.86 7.02
CA GLY A 201 -7.46 19.19 6.61
C GLY A 201 -7.56 20.25 7.71
N ASP A 202 -8.33 20.04 8.79
CA ASP A 202 -8.37 20.95 9.93
C ASP A 202 -6.97 21.13 10.52
N LYS A 203 -6.67 22.35 10.97
CA LYS A 203 -5.40 22.70 11.62
C LYS A 203 -5.56 23.15 13.06
N ASP A 204 -6.78 23.44 13.49
CA ASP A 204 -7.10 23.81 14.86
C ASP A 204 -7.86 22.67 15.53
N PHE A 205 -7.20 22.02 16.49
CA PHE A 205 -7.74 20.95 17.30
C PHE A 205 -7.93 21.39 18.76
N SER A 206 -7.94 22.71 19.03
CA SER A 206 -8.10 23.25 20.39
C SER A 206 -9.37 22.76 21.08
N ALA A 207 -10.49 22.65 20.35
CA ALA A 207 -11.75 22.13 20.87
C ALA A 207 -11.64 20.64 21.26
N LEU A 208 -11.02 19.81 20.40
CA LEU A 208 -10.76 18.40 20.70
C LEU A 208 -9.86 18.28 21.95
N VAL A 209 -8.77 19.04 21.99
CA VAL A 209 -7.81 19.04 23.10
C VAL A 209 -8.46 19.48 24.42
N ALA A 210 -9.31 20.51 24.39
CA ALA A 210 -10.08 20.96 25.55
C ALA A 210 -11.03 19.86 26.06
N LYS A 211 -11.66 19.10 25.16
CA LYS A 211 -12.54 17.99 25.52
C LYS A 211 -11.77 16.80 26.09
N LEU A 212 -10.63 16.42 25.48
CA LEU A 212 -9.71 15.41 26.03
C LEU A 212 -9.29 15.75 27.46
N LYS A 213 -8.96 17.02 27.72
CA LYS A 213 -8.61 17.53 29.05
C LYS A 213 -9.79 17.44 30.03
N LYS A 214 -10.97 17.93 29.61
CA LYS A 214 -12.19 17.92 30.44
C LYS A 214 -12.59 16.50 30.83
N GLU A 215 -12.49 15.57 29.89
CA GLU A 215 -12.80 14.15 30.10
C GLU A 215 -11.65 13.38 30.76
N ASN A 216 -10.55 14.04 31.15
CA ASN A 216 -9.40 13.42 31.81
C ASN A 216 -8.90 12.15 31.09
N VAL A 217 -8.80 12.22 29.77
CA VAL A 217 -8.33 11.13 28.92
C VAL A 217 -6.85 10.86 29.21
N ASP A 218 -6.46 9.59 29.29
CA ASP A 218 -5.06 9.17 29.43
C ASP A 218 -4.52 8.41 28.21
N PHE A 219 -5.41 7.95 27.33
CA PHE A 219 -5.04 7.31 26.06
C PHE A 219 -5.97 7.69 24.92
N VAL A 220 -5.41 7.94 23.73
CA VAL A 220 -6.18 8.22 22.51
C VAL A 220 -5.78 7.23 21.42
N TYR A 221 -6.76 6.54 20.84
CA TYR A 221 -6.62 5.96 19.52
C TYR A 221 -7.12 6.96 18.47
N PHE A 222 -6.33 7.25 17.45
CA PHE A 222 -6.73 8.08 16.31
C PHE A 222 -6.67 7.26 15.02
N GLY A 223 -7.83 7.07 14.36
CA GLY A 223 -7.93 6.50 13.03
C GLY A 223 -7.88 7.60 11.97
N GLY A 224 -6.81 7.66 11.19
CA GLY A 224 -6.61 8.67 10.15
C GLY A 224 -5.14 8.75 9.74
N TYR A 225 -4.73 9.90 9.20
CA TYR A 225 -3.42 10.09 8.57
C TYR A 225 -2.48 11.01 9.38
N TYR A 226 -1.20 11.01 9.01
CA TYR A 226 -0.16 11.78 9.72
C TYR A 226 -0.40 13.30 9.80
N PRO A 227 -1.05 13.99 8.83
CA PRO A 227 -1.22 15.44 8.92
C PRO A 227 -2.05 15.85 10.14
N GLU A 228 -3.18 15.18 10.36
CA GLU A 228 -4.07 15.42 11.50
C GLU A 228 -3.44 14.93 12.81
N MET A 229 -2.89 13.70 12.83
CA MET A 229 -2.24 13.16 14.02
C MET A 229 -1.11 14.07 14.52
N GLY A 230 -0.26 14.57 13.62
CA GLY A 230 0.85 15.44 14.00
C GLY A 230 0.39 16.75 14.64
N GLN A 231 -0.70 17.34 14.14
CA GLN A 231 -1.30 18.54 14.73
C GLN A 231 -1.93 18.26 16.09
N ILE A 232 -2.65 17.13 16.23
CA ILE A 232 -3.28 16.69 17.47
C ILE A 232 -2.21 16.49 18.56
N LEU A 233 -1.13 15.75 18.26
CA LEU A 233 0.00 15.52 19.16
C LEU A 233 0.61 16.84 19.64
N ARG A 234 0.92 17.73 18.70
CA ARG A 234 1.54 19.03 18.99
C ARG A 234 0.67 19.88 19.90
N GLN A 235 -0.62 20.01 19.59
CA GLN A 235 -1.54 20.86 20.35
C GLN A 235 -1.88 20.27 21.73
N ALA A 236 -1.94 18.93 21.85
CA ALA A 236 -2.09 18.25 23.13
C ALA A 236 -0.88 18.53 24.04
N LYS A 237 0.35 18.39 23.51
CA LYS A 237 1.59 18.67 24.27
C LYS A 237 1.69 20.15 24.67
N GLN A 238 1.37 21.08 23.77
CA GLN A 238 1.32 22.52 24.07
C GLN A 238 0.29 22.88 25.15
N SER A 239 -0.79 22.12 25.25
CA SER A 239 -1.83 22.29 26.28
C SER A 239 -1.49 21.61 27.62
N GLY A 240 -0.29 21.04 27.74
CA GLY A 240 0.20 20.36 28.94
C GLY A 240 -0.46 19.01 29.20
N LEU A 241 -1.05 18.37 28.17
CA LEU A 241 -1.62 17.04 28.31
C LEU A 241 -0.53 15.97 28.19
N ASN A 242 -0.54 15.03 29.14
CA ASN A 242 0.32 13.85 29.13
C ASN A 242 -0.52 12.61 28.74
N ILE A 243 -0.97 12.58 27.49
CA ILE A 243 -1.77 11.50 26.91
C ILE A 243 -0.85 10.64 26.06
N ARG A 244 -0.98 9.31 26.16
CA ARG A 244 -0.34 8.40 25.20
C ARG A 244 -1.26 8.24 23.99
N PHE A 245 -0.70 8.38 22.79
CA PHE A 245 -1.45 8.28 21.55
C PHE A 245 -1.09 6.99 20.82
N MET A 246 -2.07 6.45 20.09
CA MET A 246 -1.89 5.36 19.16
C MET A 246 -2.61 5.65 17.85
N GLY A 247 -2.01 5.26 16.72
CA GLY A 247 -2.67 5.30 15.42
C GLY A 247 -2.34 4.10 14.55
N PRO A 248 -2.98 3.98 13.38
CA PRO A 248 -2.71 2.94 12.40
C PRO A 248 -1.48 3.27 11.54
N GLU A 249 -1.14 2.42 10.58
CA GLU A 249 0.04 2.58 9.72
C GLU A 249 0.06 3.90 8.96
N GLY A 250 -1.12 4.47 8.66
CA GLY A 250 -1.25 5.80 8.06
C GLY A 250 -0.55 6.89 8.87
N VAL A 251 -0.49 6.82 10.20
CA VAL A 251 0.21 7.86 10.97
C VAL A 251 1.72 7.66 11.03
N GLY A 252 2.21 6.44 10.77
CA GLY A 252 3.62 6.06 10.95
C GLY A 252 4.50 6.47 9.78
N ASN A 253 4.74 7.77 9.67
CA ASN A 253 5.48 8.40 8.58
C ASN A 253 6.43 9.49 9.13
N SER A 254 7.62 9.68 8.56
CA SER A 254 8.58 10.70 9.02
C SER A 254 8.04 12.13 9.03
N SER A 255 7.09 12.49 8.17
CA SER A 255 6.40 13.79 8.23
C SER A 255 5.56 13.97 9.47
N LEU A 256 5.12 12.91 10.14
CA LEU A 256 4.50 13.02 11.46
C LEU A 256 5.45 13.76 12.42
N SER A 257 6.70 13.31 12.50
CA SER A 257 7.72 13.91 13.37
C SER A 257 8.10 15.31 12.91
N ASN A 258 8.09 15.60 11.61
CA ASN A 258 8.30 16.97 11.12
C ASN A 258 7.18 17.93 11.57
N ILE A 259 5.93 17.45 11.67
CA ILE A 259 4.77 18.26 12.08
C ILE A 259 4.71 18.39 13.61
N ALA A 260 4.88 17.27 14.32
CA ALA A 260 4.71 17.16 15.76
C ALA A 260 5.96 17.54 16.57
N GLY A 261 7.14 17.43 15.97
CA GLY A 261 8.43 17.52 16.65
C GLY A 261 8.51 16.51 17.80
N GLU A 262 9.06 16.95 18.93
CA GLU A 262 9.12 16.20 20.19
C GLU A 262 7.76 15.67 20.70
N ALA A 263 6.63 16.13 20.16
CA ALA A 263 5.32 15.60 20.54
C ALA A 263 5.00 14.21 19.95
N SER A 264 5.74 13.75 18.93
CA SER A 264 5.58 12.39 18.40
C SER A 264 6.33 11.32 19.20
N GLU A 265 7.24 11.71 20.09
CA GLU A 265 8.00 10.77 20.90
C GLU A 265 7.08 9.91 21.75
N GLY A 266 7.21 8.59 21.59
CA GLY A 266 6.36 7.65 22.28
C GLY A 266 4.95 7.57 21.73
N MET A 267 4.66 7.99 20.50
CA MET A 267 3.39 7.58 19.89
C MET A 267 3.45 6.08 19.57
N LEU A 268 2.38 5.33 19.87
CA LEU A 268 2.26 3.94 19.42
C LEU A 268 1.70 3.90 18.01
N VAL A 269 2.11 2.91 17.22
CA VAL A 269 1.59 2.73 15.87
C VAL A 269 1.56 1.27 15.48
N THR A 270 0.50 0.83 14.83
CA THR A 270 0.50 -0.46 14.14
C THR A 270 1.16 -0.29 12.77
N LEU A 271 2.19 -1.09 12.47
CA LEU A 271 2.87 -1.07 11.17
C LEU A 271 3.01 -2.48 10.62
N PRO A 272 3.14 -2.63 9.30
CA PRO A 272 3.70 -3.83 8.72
C PRO A 272 5.11 -4.12 9.27
N LYS A 273 5.59 -5.34 9.05
CA LYS A 273 6.98 -5.70 9.31
C LYS A 273 7.94 -4.71 8.62
N ARG A 274 9.07 -4.43 9.27
CA ARG A 274 10.19 -3.65 8.69
C ARG A 274 10.93 -4.44 7.61
N TYR A 275 10.38 -4.43 6.40
CA TYR A 275 10.96 -5.15 5.26
C TYR A 275 12.31 -4.57 4.82
N ASP A 276 12.59 -3.30 5.12
CA ASP A 276 13.90 -2.66 4.93
C ASP A 276 15.01 -3.28 5.79
N GLN A 277 14.65 -3.96 6.87
CA GLN A 277 15.58 -4.62 7.79
C GLN A 277 15.76 -6.11 7.49
N VAL A 278 15.04 -6.65 6.50
CA VAL A 278 15.21 -8.05 6.09
C VAL A 278 16.53 -8.19 5.32
N PRO A 279 17.46 -9.08 5.73
CA PRO A 279 18.80 -9.15 5.13
C PRO A 279 18.82 -9.35 3.61
N THR A 280 17.87 -10.11 3.06
CA THR A 280 17.76 -10.36 1.61
C THR A 280 17.35 -9.12 0.82
N ASN A 281 16.73 -8.13 1.46
CA ASN A 281 16.29 -6.89 0.83
C ASN A 281 17.38 -5.81 0.82
N LYS A 282 18.54 -6.05 1.47
CA LYS A 282 19.63 -5.07 1.56
C LYS A 282 20.07 -4.50 0.20
N PRO A 283 20.20 -5.29 -0.89
CA PRO A 283 20.56 -4.73 -2.19
C PRO A 283 19.57 -3.68 -2.71
N ILE A 284 18.27 -3.88 -2.44
CA ILE A 284 17.20 -2.94 -2.82
C ILE A 284 17.31 -1.68 -1.97
N VAL A 285 17.53 -1.83 -0.65
CA VAL A 285 17.79 -0.70 0.27
C VAL A 285 18.95 0.16 -0.22
N ASP A 286 20.08 -0.48 -0.58
CA ASP A 286 21.27 0.23 -1.06
C ASP A 286 21.01 0.94 -2.39
N ALA A 287 20.26 0.31 -3.31
CA ALA A 287 19.90 0.89 -4.60
C ALA A 287 18.99 2.13 -4.47
N ILE A 288 18.00 2.08 -3.57
CA ILE A 288 17.11 3.20 -3.27
C ILE A 288 17.90 4.35 -2.63
N LYS A 289 18.77 4.03 -1.64
CA LYS A 289 19.64 5.03 -1.02
C LYS A 289 20.62 5.68 -1.99
N ALA A 290 21.13 4.94 -2.98
CA ALA A 290 22.00 5.48 -4.01
C ALA A 290 21.29 6.56 -4.87
N LYS A 291 19.96 6.49 -4.98
CA LYS A 291 19.11 7.52 -5.62
C LYS A 291 18.72 8.66 -4.68
N LYS A 292 19.18 8.64 -3.42
CA LYS A 292 18.81 9.56 -2.33
C LYS A 292 17.31 9.52 -1.99
N GLU A 293 16.68 8.36 -2.21
CA GLU A 293 15.30 8.09 -1.82
C GLU A 293 15.27 7.33 -0.48
N ASP A 294 14.12 7.33 0.20
CA ASP A 294 13.94 6.70 1.51
C ASP A 294 13.36 5.28 1.36
N PRO A 295 14.11 4.21 1.70
CA PRO A 295 13.62 2.83 1.62
C PRO A 295 12.82 2.40 2.86
N THR A 296 12.69 3.24 3.89
CA THR A 296 12.13 2.81 5.18
C THR A 296 10.61 2.71 5.19
N GLY A 297 9.94 3.41 4.26
CA GLY A 297 8.49 3.42 4.16
C GLY A 297 7.89 2.06 3.80
N PRO A 298 6.82 1.60 4.48
CA PRO A 298 6.23 0.29 4.22
C PRO A 298 5.72 0.14 2.78
N PHE A 299 5.18 1.22 2.19
CA PHE A 299 4.60 1.20 0.84
C PHE A 299 5.63 1.06 -0.28
N VAL A 300 6.92 1.28 0.00
CA VAL A 300 8.01 0.90 -0.91
C VAL A 300 7.96 -0.61 -1.16
N TRP A 301 7.80 -1.38 -0.08
CA TRP A 301 7.93 -2.84 -0.11
C TRP A 301 6.65 -3.52 -0.58
N THR A 302 5.48 -3.03 -0.15
CA THR A 302 4.19 -3.57 -0.62
C THR A 302 3.95 -3.31 -2.10
N THR A 303 4.41 -2.16 -2.61
CA THR A 303 4.35 -1.83 -4.05
C THR A 303 5.35 -2.64 -4.85
N TYR A 304 6.59 -2.78 -4.36
CA TYR A 304 7.58 -3.65 -4.99
C TYR A 304 7.03 -5.08 -5.10
N ALA A 305 6.45 -5.61 -4.02
CA ALA A 305 5.84 -6.93 -3.98
C ALA A 305 4.62 -7.05 -4.90
N ALA A 306 3.82 -5.99 -5.08
CA ALA A 306 2.69 -5.97 -6.01
C ALA A 306 3.15 -6.17 -7.46
N ILE A 307 4.23 -5.49 -7.85
CA ILE A 307 4.85 -5.65 -9.17
C ILE A 307 5.44 -7.05 -9.32
N GLN A 308 6.17 -7.56 -8.32
CA GLN A 308 6.67 -8.95 -8.33
C GLN A 308 5.53 -9.97 -8.47
N GLY A 309 4.42 -9.76 -7.77
CA GLY A 309 3.19 -10.54 -7.88
C GLY A 309 2.73 -10.62 -9.33
N LEU A 310 2.38 -9.46 -9.89
CA LEU A 310 1.88 -9.32 -11.25
C LEU A 310 2.82 -9.98 -12.26
N THR A 311 4.12 -9.71 -12.17
CA THR A 311 5.09 -10.19 -13.15
C THR A 311 5.38 -11.68 -13.01
N THR A 312 5.39 -12.21 -11.79
CA THR A 312 5.52 -13.67 -11.57
C THR A 312 4.35 -14.42 -12.23
N ALA A 313 3.13 -13.90 -12.12
CA ALA A 313 1.98 -14.50 -12.78
C ALA A 313 2.10 -14.45 -14.31
N MET A 314 2.58 -13.33 -14.88
CA MET A 314 2.82 -13.19 -16.32
C MET A 314 3.90 -14.17 -16.83
N GLU A 315 4.97 -14.38 -16.06
CA GLU A 315 6.03 -15.33 -16.41
C GLU A 315 5.53 -16.77 -16.31
N ARG A 316 4.89 -17.12 -15.20
CA ARG A 316 4.44 -18.49 -14.89
C ARG A 316 3.34 -18.97 -15.83
N THR A 317 2.40 -18.11 -16.19
CA THR A 317 1.29 -18.47 -17.09
C THR A 317 1.65 -18.30 -18.56
N GLY A 318 2.62 -17.44 -18.89
CA GLY A 318 2.85 -16.96 -20.25
C GLY A 318 1.71 -16.09 -20.80
N SER A 319 0.70 -15.78 -19.98
CA SER A 319 -0.47 -14.99 -20.38
C SER A 319 -0.23 -13.49 -20.17
N ARG A 320 -1.06 -12.70 -20.83
CA ARG A 320 -1.21 -11.25 -20.66
C ARG A 320 -2.66 -10.89 -20.32
N GLU A 321 -3.56 -11.88 -20.24
CA GLU A 321 -4.96 -11.65 -19.89
C GLU A 321 -5.13 -11.49 -18.38
N PRO A 322 -5.70 -10.38 -17.88
CA PRO A 322 -5.90 -10.12 -16.45
C PRO A 322 -6.57 -11.28 -15.70
N GLU A 323 -7.59 -11.92 -16.28
CA GLU A 323 -8.30 -13.03 -15.64
C GLU A 323 -7.38 -14.23 -15.36
N ASP A 324 -6.49 -14.56 -16.31
CA ASP A 324 -5.52 -15.65 -16.14
C ASP A 324 -4.52 -15.31 -15.04
N LEU A 325 -4.07 -14.05 -14.97
CA LEU A 325 -3.11 -13.58 -13.97
C LEU A 325 -3.72 -13.63 -12.57
N VAL A 326 -4.96 -13.14 -12.40
CA VAL A 326 -5.65 -13.19 -11.09
C VAL A 326 -5.90 -14.64 -10.67
N LYS A 327 -6.33 -15.50 -11.59
CA LYS A 327 -6.55 -16.92 -11.30
C LYS A 327 -5.26 -17.59 -10.83
N ASP A 328 -4.14 -17.32 -11.49
CA ASP A 328 -2.83 -17.84 -11.10
C ASP A 328 -2.38 -17.33 -9.73
N LEU A 329 -2.49 -16.03 -9.47
CA LEU A 329 -2.14 -15.42 -8.18
C LEU A 329 -2.97 -15.99 -7.03
N LYS A 330 -4.26 -16.25 -7.24
CA LYS A 330 -5.14 -16.86 -6.21
C LYS A 330 -4.84 -18.35 -5.98
N ALA A 331 -4.25 -19.03 -6.96
CA ALA A 331 -3.97 -20.47 -6.88
C ALA A 331 -2.58 -20.79 -6.33
N ASN A 332 -1.59 -19.92 -6.57
CA ASN A 332 -0.18 -20.24 -6.38
C ASN A 332 0.52 -19.20 -5.49
N PRO A 333 1.45 -19.63 -4.61
CA PRO A 333 2.29 -18.70 -3.87
C PRO A 333 3.20 -17.88 -4.81
N VAL A 334 3.57 -16.68 -4.36
CA VAL A 334 4.53 -15.81 -5.04
C VAL A 334 5.57 -15.32 -4.05
N ASP A 335 6.85 -15.59 -4.33
CA ASP A 335 7.95 -15.11 -3.51
C ASP A 335 8.29 -13.66 -3.85
N THR A 336 8.28 -12.81 -2.82
CA THR A 336 8.48 -11.36 -2.94
C THR A 336 9.46 -10.85 -1.90
N VAL A 337 9.76 -9.55 -1.94
CA VAL A 337 10.49 -8.83 -0.89
C VAL A 337 9.80 -8.88 0.48
N MET A 338 8.51 -9.22 0.52
CA MET A 338 7.73 -9.41 1.76
C MET A 338 7.74 -10.86 2.27
N GLY A 339 8.38 -11.77 1.56
CA GLY A 339 8.25 -13.22 1.75
C GLY A 339 7.28 -13.84 0.75
N SER A 340 6.86 -15.08 1.02
CA SER A 340 5.94 -15.82 0.15
C SER A 340 4.51 -15.35 0.39
N LEU A 341 3.92 -14.69 -0.60
CA LEU A 341 2.55 -14.20 -0.57
C LEU A 341 1.60 -15.27 -1.09
N THR A 342 0.45 -15.40 -0.44
CA THR A 342 -0.68 -16.20 -0.93
C THR A 342 -1.96 -15.42 -0.74
N TRP A 343 -2.87 -15.53 -1.72
CA TRP A 343 -4.13 -14.81 -1.70
C TRP A 343 -5.30 -15.71 -1.33
N GLN A 344 -6.30 -15.12 -0.71
CA GLN A 344 -7.63 -15.65 -0.53
C GLN A 344 -8.44 -15.52 -1.84
N PRO A 345 -9.55 -16.27 -2.00
CA PRO A 345 -10.38 -16.18 -3.19
C PRO A 345 -10.88 -14.76 -3.52
N ASN A 346 -11.04 -13.92 -2.50
CA ASN A 346 -11.48 -12.53 -2.64
C ASN A 346 -10.34 -11.52 -2.93
N GLY A 347 -9.10 -11.98 -3.06
CA GLY A 347 -7.95 -11.10 -3.37
C GLY A 347 -7.22 -10.52 -2.16
N ASP A 348 -7.56 -10.91 -0.93
CA ASP A 348 -6.82 -10.53 0.28
C ASP A 348 -5.62 -11.44 0.52
N LEU A 349 -4.56 -10.91 1.15
CA LEU A 349 -3.46 -11.76 1.61
C LEU A 349 -3.91 -12.70 2.73
N LYS A 350 -3.34 -13.90 2.78
CA LYS A 350 -3.43 -14.81 3.93
C LYS A 350 -2.26 -14.53 4.89
N GLY A 351 -2.57 -14.38 6.18
CA GLY A 351 -1.56 -14.30 7.24
C GLY A 351 -0.70 -13.04 7.20
N PHE A 352 -1.21 -11.94 6.65
CA PHE A 352 -0.58 -10.63 6.83
C PHE A 352 -0.76 -10.20 8.29
N GLU A 353 0.31 -9.74 8.93
CA GLU A 353 0.29 -9.34 10.32
C GLU A 353 0.78 -7.90 10.48
N PHE A 354 0.12 -7.17 11.38
CA PHE A 354 0.59 -5.88 11.87
C PHE A 354 1.32 -6.10 13.20
N GLY A 355 2.48 -5.49 13.35
CA GLY A 355 3.16 -5.34 14.64
C GLY A 355 2.79 -4.02 15.28
N VAL A 356 3.03 -3.90 16.59
CA VAL A 356 2.96 -2.60 17.28
C VAL A 356 4.37 -2.06 17.44
N PHE A 357 4.52 -0.75 17.27
CA PHE A 357 5.78 -0.04 17.35
C PHE A 357 5.63 1.22 18.20
N GLU A 358 6.72 1.61 18.84
CA GLU A 358 6.88 2.93 19.43
C GLU A 358 7.58 3.84 18.42
N TRP A 359 7.02 5.02 18.21
CA TRP A 359 7.50 6.03 17.28
C TRP A 359 8.39 7.05 18.00
N HIS A 360 9.41 7.54 17.30
CA HIS A 360 10.40 8.47 17.84
C HIS A 360 10.38 9.82 17.11
N ALA A 361 10.81 10.87 17.82
CA ALA A 361 10.87 12.24 17.31
C ALA A 361 11.81 12.40 16.10
N ASP A 362 12.76 11.48 15.90
CA ASP A 362 13.63 11.43 14.72
C ASP A 362 12.96 10.76 13.49
N GLY A 363 11.72 10.29 13.63
CA GLY A 363 10.96 9.63 12.56
C GLY A 363 11.25 8.13 12.42
N THR A 364 12.02 7.56 13.34
CA THR A 364 12.23 6.11 13.43
C THR A 364 11.17 5.43 14.31
N SER A 365 11.14 4.10 14.27
CA SER A 365 10.28 3.30 15.14
C SER A 365 10.97 2.04 15.62
N THR A 366 10.60 1.61 16.83
CA THR A 366 11.07 0.37 17.47
C THR A 366 9.89 -0.55 17.75
N ALA A 367 10.04 -1.84 17.44
CA ALA A 367 9.00 -2.83 17.74
C ALA A 367 8.84 -2.94 19.27
N VAL A 368 7.61 -2.85 19.75
CA VAL A 368 7.30 -3.12 21.16
C VAL A 368 7.09 -4.62 21.34
N LYS A 369 7.44 -5.13 22.52
CA LYS A 369 7.37 -6.56 22.85
C LYS A 369 5.97 -7.00 23.22
#